data_AF-A0A0L6V002-F1
#
_entry.id   AF-A0A0L6V002-F1
#
_cell.length_a   1.000
_cell.length_b   1.000
_cell.length_c   1.000
_cell.angle_alpha   90.00
_cell.angle_beta   90.00
_cell.angle_gamma   90.00
#
_symmetry.space_group_name_H-M   'P 1'
#
loop_
_entity.id
_entity.type
_entity.pdbx_description
1 polymer ?
#
loop_
_entity_poly.entity_id
_entity_poly.type
_entity_poly.pdbx_seq_one_letter_code
_entity_poly.pdbx_strand_id
1 'polypeptide(L)'
;MTWKQKILGHCQQLGLKNFLTSNSHPADPVTLETYKANHLQTAGILLSYMGTTNYNRFVTEKNQENPVKLWKLLTNHYKAKTSGNHAKVYNNFITFQFKTDLAAYLDMVNKHLKIVLSPLTIELVKKTLYNKQQDVSLNLVTIKTEDSEMTATKNKSRKCKHCSGGIHNTKTGHPEKDCNAQPRLPCE
;
A
#
# COMPACT_ATOMS: atom_id res chain seq x y z
N MET A 1 2.42 17.49 4.96
CA MET A 1 1.38 16.55 4.48
C MET A 1 0.88 17.01 3.11
N THR A 2 1.56 16.59 2.05
CA THR A 2 1.36 17.11 0.69
C THR A 2 0.06 16.60 0.04
N TRP A 3 -0.38 15.39 0.38
CA TRP A 3 -1.57 14.77 -0.23
C TRP A 3 -2.87 15.52 0.12
N LYS A 4 -3.07 15.88 1.39
CA LYS A 4 -4.30 16.52 1.87
C LYS A 4 -4.51 17.89 1.22
N GLN A 5 -3.43 18.67 1.09
CA GLN A 5 -3.47 19.98 0.45
C GLN A 5 -3.74 19.85 -1.06
N LYS A 6 -3.12 18.88 -1.74
CA LYS A 6 -3.38 18.61 -3.16
C LYS A 6 -4.85 18.25 -3.43
N ILE A 7 -5.42 17.35 -2.63
CA ILE A 7 -6.84 16.95 -2.76
C ILE A 7 -7.77 18.12 -2.49
N LEU A 8 -7.55 18.88 -1.40
CA LEU A 8 -8.36 20.05 -1.08
C LEU A 8 -8.28 21.12 -2.17
N GLY A 9 -7.08 21.39 -2.69
CA GLY A 9 -6.88 22.35 -3.78
C GLY A 9 -7.61 21.94 -5.06
N HIS A 10 -7.48 20.68 -5.46
CA HIS A 10 -8.13 20.16 -6.66
C HIS A 10 -9.66 20.19 -6.52
N CYS A 11 -10.21 19.74 -5.39
CA CYS A 11 -11.65 19.82 -5.15
C CYS A 11 -12.15 21.27 -5.09
N GLN A 12 -11.36 22.20 -4.54
CA GLN A 12 -11.72 23.62 -4.47
C GLN A 12 -11.80 24.24 -5.87
N GLN A 13 -10.83 23.95 -6.75
CA GLN A 13 -10.81 24.46 -8.13
C GLN A 13 -12.05 24.03 -8.93
N LEU A 14 -12.62 22.88 -8.60
CA LEU A 14 -13.79 22.31 -9.28
C LEU A 14 -15.12 22.58 -8.54
N GLY A 15 -15.10 23.32 -7.42
CA GLY A 15 -16.31 23.52 -6.60
C GLY A 15 -16.80 22.28 -5.84
N LEU A 16 -15.99 21.22 -5.78
CA LEU A 16 -16.35 19.91 -5.23
C LEU A 16 -16.04 19.73 -3.73
N LYS A 17 -15.40 20.72 -3.09
CA LYS A 17 -14.89 20.57 -1.71
C LYS A 17 -15.94 20.10 -0.69
N ASN A 18 -17.19 20.52 -0.84
CA ASN A 18 -18.26 20.16 0.10
C ASN A 18 -18.60 18.66 0.07
N PHE A 19 -18.36 17.97 -1.05
CA PHE A 19 -18.60 16.54 -1.22
C PHE A 19 -17.57 15.66 -0.48
N LEU A 20 -16.50 16.25 0.08
CA LEU A 20 -15.57 15.53 0.96
C LEU A 20 -16.17 15.24 2.34
N THR A 21 -17.16 16.02 2.77
CA THR A 21 -17.72 15.94 4.13
C THR A 21 -19.24 15.88 4.20
N SER A 22 -19.95 16.32 3.16
CA SER A 22 -21.42 16.28 3.11
C SER A 22 -21.93 15.15 2.22
N ASN A 23 -23.01 14.50 2.67
CA ASN A 23 -23.79 13.50 1.92
C ASN A 23 -25.28 13.92 1.81
N SER A 24 -25.57 15.22 1.87
CA SER A 24 -26.94 15.73 1.75
C SER A 24 -27.49 15.45 0.36
N HIS A 25 -28.43 14.49 0.27
CA HIS A 25 -29.08 14.14 -0.99
C HIS A 25 -30.10 15.21 -1.39
N PRO A 26 -30.05 15.72 -2.63
CA PRO A 26 -31.10 16.58 -3.17
C PRO A 26 -32.39 15.79 -3.41
N ALA A 27 -33.54 16.46 -3.27
CA ALA A 27 -34.86 15.89 -3.53
C ALA A 27 -35.30 15.99 -5.01
N ASP A 28 -34.81 17.01 -5.72
CA ASP A 28 -35.15 17.25 -7.12
C ASP A 28 -34.33 16.34 -8.07
N PRO A 29 -34.94 15.72 -9.10
CA PRO A 29 -34.26 14.78 -9.99
C PRO A 29 -33.07 15.36 -10.78
N VAL A 30 -33.16 16.61 -11.24
CA VAL A 30 -32.11 17.26 -12.04
C VAL A 30 -30.90 17.59 -11.16
N THR A 31 -31.15 18.07 -9.95
CA THR A 31 -30.11 18.31 -8.96
C THR A 31 -29.51 17.00 -8.43
N LEU A 32 -30.27 15.90 -8.41
CA LEU A 32 -29.79 14.58 -8.01
C LEU A 32 -28.76 13.99 -8.98
N GLU A 33 -28.98 14.14 -10.30
CA GLU A 33 -28.02 13.66 -11.31
C GLU A 33 -26.69 14.42 -11.20
N THR A 34 -26.76 15.75 -11.12
CA THR A 34 -25.58 16.61 -10.91
C THR A 34 -24.86 16.26 -9.61
N TYR A 35 -25.61 16.01 -8.53
CA TYR A 35 -25.06 15.58 -7.25
C TYR A 35 -24.31 14.26 -7.38
N LYS A 36 -24.88 13.24 -8.04
CA LYS A 36 -24.22 11.94 -8.25
C LYS A 36 -22.94 12.08 -9.07
N ALA A 37 -22.96 12.87 -10.14
CA ALA A 37 -21.78 13.13 -10.96
C ALA A 37 -20.66 13.79 -10.15
N ASN A 38 -20.97 14.84 -9.38
CA ASN A 38 -20.00 15.53 -8.52
C ASN A 38 -19.46 14.63 -7.39
N HIS A 39 -20.31 13.77 -6.83
CA HIS A 39 -19.94 12.81 -5.79
C HIS A 39 -18.96 11.76 -6.34
N LEU A 40 -19.26 11.18 -7.51
CA LEU A 40 -18.36 10.27 -8.23
C LEU A 40 -17.04 10.93 -8.62
N GLN A 41 -17.08 12.16 -9.13
CA GLN A 41 -15.88 12.90 -9.49
C GLN A 41 -14.99 13.17 -8.26
N THR A 42 -15.59 13.50 -7.12
CA THR A 42 -14.86 13.68 -5.85
C THR A 42 -14.21 12.38 -5.39
N ALA A 43 -14.91 11.24 -5.51
CA ALA A 43 -14.33 9.92 -5.25
C ALA A 43 -13.14 9.64 -6.17
N GLY A 44 -13.27 9.89 -7.47
CA GLY A 44 -12.18 9.74 -8.44
C GLY A 44 -10.93 10.53 -8.04
N ILE A 45 -11.08 11.79 -7.63
CA ILE A 45 -9.97 12.61 -7.14
C ILE A 45 -9.31 11.97 -5.91
N LEU A 46 -10.09 11.47 -4.95
CA LEU A 46 -9.52 10.80 -3.78
C LEU A 46 -8.70 9.57 -4.18
N LEU A 47 -9.22 8.74 -5.08
CA LEU A 47 -8.55 7.52 -5.56
C LEU A 47 -7.24 7.86 -6.27
N SER A 48 -7.20 8.90 -7.12
CA SER A 48 -5.99 9.30 -7.84
C SER A 48 -4.87 9.83 -6.93
N TYR A 49 -5.21 10.43 -5.78
CA TYR A 49 -4.23 11.09 -4.91
C TYR A 49 -3.86 10.30 -3.64
N MET A 50 -4.62 9.26 -3.28
CA MET A 50 -4.35 8.51 -2.05
C MET A 50 -3.16 7.56 -2.13
N GLY A 51 -2.78 7.14 -3.35
CA GLY A 51 -1.68 6.22 -3.62
C GLY A 51 -1.99 4.75 -3.30
N THR A 52 -1.25 3.83 -3.92
CA THR A 52 -1.52 2.38 -3.92
C THR A 52 -1.64 1.77 -2.52
N THR A 53 -0.76 2.15 -1.58
CA THR A 53 -0.80 1.61 -0.22
C THR A 53 -2.10 1.93 0.51
N ASN A 54 -2.61 3.16 0.36
CA ASN A 54 -3.86 3.55 0.99
C ASN A 54 -5.07 3.03 0.22
N TYR A 55 -4.96 2.95 -1.12
CA TYR A 55 -5.97 2.33 -1.96
C TYR A 55 -6.26 0.89 -1.50
N ASN A 56 -5.23 0.03 -1.48
CA ASN A 56 -5.37 -1.37 -1.09
C ASN A 56 -5.85 -1.54 0.36
N ARG A 57 -5.58 -0.57 1.23
CA ARG A 57 -5.97 -0.62 2.64
C ARG A 57 -7.42 -0.19 2.88
N PHE A 58 -7.92 0.80 2.14
CA PHE A 58 -9.18 1.47 2.46
C PHE A 58 -10.28 1.30 1.43
N VAL A 59 -9.94 1.05 0.16
CA VAL A 59 -10.90 1.01 -0.94
C VAL A 59 -11.50 -0.39 -1.04
N THR A 60 -12.82 -0.43 -1.15
CA THR A 60 -13.61 -1.64 -1.38
C THR A 60 -14.70 -1.32 -2.40
N GLU A 61 -15.26 -2.34 -3.04
CA GLU A 61 -16.39 -2.19 -3.97
C GLU A 61 -17.55 -1.37 -3.36
N LYS A 62 -17.78 -1.52 -2.06
CA LYS A 62 -18.87 -0.84 -1.34
C LYS A 62 -18.60 0.62 -1.01
N ASN A 63 -17.36 1.10 -1.13
CA ASN A 63 -17.00 2.46 -0.71
C ASN A 63 -16.24 3.28 -1.75
N GLN A 64 -15.82 2.67 -2.86
CA GLN A 64 -14.98 3.32 -3.88
C GLN A 64 -15.64 4.56 -4.50
N GLU A 65 -16.97 4.62 -4.50
CA GLU A 65 -17.77 5.75 -4.99
C GLU A 65 -18.22 6.70 -3.87
N ASN A 66 -17.83 6.47 -2.62
CA ASN A 66 -18.26 7.27 -1.47
C ASN A 66 -17.12 8.18 -0.98
N PRO A 67 -16.97 9.42 -1.52
CA PRO A 67 -15.92 10.35 -1.16
C PRO A 67 -15.89 10.68 0.33
N VAL A 68 -17.04 10.83 0.98
CA VAL A 68 -17.09 11.15 2.43
C VAL A 68 -16.50 10.02 3.26
N LYS A 69 -16.83 8.76 2.94
CA LYS A 69 -16.29 7.60 3.64
C LYS A 69 -14.79 7.45 3.40
N LEU A 70 -14.34 7.57 2.15
CA LEU A 70 -12.92 7.52 1.78
C LEU A 70 -12.12 8.64 2.45
N TRP A 71 -12.62 9.88 2.41
CA TRP A 71 -11.99 11.02 3.04
C TRP A 71 -11.86 10.85 4.56
N LYS A 72 -12.90 10.32 5.21
CA LYS A 72 -12.88 10.00 6.64
C LYS A 72 -11.84 8.92 6.96
N LEU A 73 -11.79 7.83 6.19
CA LEU A 73 -10.80 6.75 6.39
C LEU A 73 -9.36 7.26 6.27
N LEU A 74 -9.06 8.01 5.21
CA LEU A 74 -7.76 8.63 4.99
C LEU A 74 -7.39 9.60 6.11
N THR A 75 -8.30 10.53 6.43
CA THR A 75 -8.05 11.54 7.46
C THR A 75 -7.85 10.90 8.83
N ASN A 76 -8.66 9.90 9.18
CA ASN A 76 -8.52 9.16 10.43
C ASN A 76 -7.20 8.40 10.47
N HIS A 77 -6.80 7.74 9.39
CA HIS A 77 -5.52 7.02 9.33
C HIS A 77 -4.34 7.93 9.64
N TYR A 78 -4.28 9.10 9.01
CA TYR A 78 -3.16 10.03 9.19
C TYR A 78 -3.22 10.84 10.49
N LYS A 79 -4.42 11.04 11.07
CA LYS A 79 -4.59 11.70 12.37
C LYS A 79 -4.52 10.74 13.55
N ALA A 80 -4.64 9.43 13.33
CA ALA A 80 -4.63 8.47 14.41
C ALA A 80 -3.30 8.53 15.17
N LYS A 81 -3.40 8.54 16.50
CA LYS A 81 -2.27 8.40 17.43
C LYS A 81 -1.80 6.95 17.45
N THR A 82 -1.48 6.40 16.27
CA THR A 82 -0.82 5.10 16.17
C THR A 82 0.66 5.30 16.40
N SER A 83 1.30 4.28 16.92
CA SER A 83 2.74 4.28 17.10
C SER A 83 3.50 4.38 15.79
N GLY A 84 3.00 3.80 14.71
CA GLY A 84 3.58 3.98 13.37
C GLY A 84 3.58 5.45 12.94
N ASN A 85 2.49 6.17 13.20
CA ASN A 85 2.43 7.61 12.93
C ASN A 85 3.34 8.41 13.86
N HIS A 86 3.39 8.07 15.15
CA HIS A 86 4.31 8.72 16.10
C HIS A 86 5.78 8.47 15.73
N ALA A 87 6.15 7.25 15.32
CA ALA A 87 7.49 6.93 14.87
C ALA A 87 7.89 7.75 13.64
N LYS A 88 6.97 7.95 12.68
CA LYS A 88 7.21 8.84 11.52
C LYS A 88 7.44 10.29 11.97
N VAL A 89 6.64 10.79 12.91
CA VAL A 89 6.82 12.15 13.47
C VAL A 89 8.17 12.28 14.17
N TYR A 90 8.52 11.31 15.01
CA TYR A 90 9.81 11.28 15.71
C TYR A 90 10.99 11.19 14.75
N ASN A 91 10.92 10.30 13.74
CA ASN A 91 11.97 10.17 12.72
C ASN A 91 12.16 11.47 11.93
N ASN A 92 11.07 12.17 11.60
CA ASN A 92 11.15 13.49 10.97
C ASN A 92 11.77 14.54 11.90
N PHE A 93 11.59 14.43 13.21
CA PHE A 93 12.19 15.34 14.19
C PHE A 93 13.69 15.10 14.35
N ILE A 94 14.15 13.86 14.46
CA ILE A 94 15.59 13.57 14.65
C ILE A 94 16.42 13.77 13.37
N THR A 95 15.79 13.71 12.19
CA THR A 95 16.45 13.99 10.90
C THR A 95 16.36 15.47 10.50
N PHE A 96 15.72 16.29 11.33
CA PHE A 96 15.58 17.72 11.11
C PHE A 96 16.93 18.44 11.27
N GLN A 97 17.34 19.17 10.23
CA GLN A 97 18.60 19.90 10.21
C GLN A 97 18.39 21.40 10.24
N PHE A 98 19.34 22.12 10.85
CA PHE A 98 19.43 23.56 10.77
C PHE A 98 19.61 23.99 9.31
N LYS A 99 18.86 25.00 8.86
CA LYS A 99 18.91 25.45 7.45
C LYS A 99 19.57 26.82 7.30
N THR A 100 19.04 27.85 7.95
CA THR A 100 19.45 29.23 7.65
C THR A 100 19.38 30.14 8.88
N ASP A 101 18.19 30.31 9.47
CA ASP A 101 17.96 31.28 10.55
C ASP A 101 17.62 30.59 11.89
N LEU A 102 18.19 31.10 12.99
CA LEU A 102 18.02 30.57 14.33
C LEU A 102 16.59 30.74 14.85
N ALA A 103 15.95 31.88 14.60
CA ALA A 103 14.58 32.11 15.08
C ALA A 103 13.58 31.19 14.38
N ALA A 104 13.67 31.07 13.05
CA ALA A 104 12.88 30.13 12.26
C ALA A 104 13.15 28.66 12.66
N TYR A 105 14.41 28.32 12.96
CA TYR A 105 14.77 26.99 13.45
C TYR A 105 14.13 26.69 14.80
N LEU A 106 14.23 27.61 15.77
CA LEU A 106 13.63 27.45 17.11
C LEU A 106 12.10 27.38 17.06
N ASP A 107 11.44 28.17 16.20
CA ASP A 107 10.00 28.08 15.99
C ASP A 107 9.60 26.70 15.43
N MET A 108 10.38 26.17 14.49
CA MET A 108 10.16 24.85 13.90
C MET A 108 10.42 23.71 14.91
N VAL A 109 11.46 23.81 15.75
CA VAL A 109 11.71 22.89 16.87
C VAL A 109 10.53 22.90 17.84
N ASN A 110 10.06 24.07 18.26
CA ASN A 110 8.92 24.21 19.16
C ASN A 110 7.63 23.60 18.59
N LYS A 111 7.38 23.79 17.29
CA LYS A 111 6.26 23.15 16.59
C LYS A 111 6.37 21.62 16.60
N HIS A 112 7.55 21.07 16.32
CA HIS A 112 7.75 19.62 16.35
C HIS A 112 7.64 19.04 17.77
N LEU A 113 8.20 19.71 18.79
CA LEU A 113 8.12 19.28 20.18
C LEU A 113 6.66 19.17 20.67
N LYS A 114 5.79 20.13 20.32
CA LYS A 114 4.35 20.04 20.65
C LYS A 114 3.67 18.79 20.07
N ILE A 115 4.12 18.33 18.89
CA ILE A 115 3.58 17.14 18.24
C ILE A 115 4.16 15.87 18.86
N VAL A 116 5.47 15.83 19.12
CA VAL A 116 6.17 14.66 19.70
C VAL A 116 5.79 14.42 21.16
N LEU A 117 5.67 15.48 21.96
CA LEU A 117 5.38 15.40 23.39
C LEU A 117 3.89 15.16 23.70
N SER A 118 3.03 15.11 22.68
CA SER A 118 1.67 14.58 22.84
C SER A 118 1.77 13.11 23.30
N PRO A 119 0.98 12.67 24.30
CA PRO A 119 1.34 11.56 25.19
C PRO A 119 1.68 10.28 24.42
N LEU A 120 2.97 9.96 24.36
CA LEU A 120 3.49 8.64 24.05
C LEU A 120 3.25 7.77 25.27
N THR A 121 2.19 6.95 25.24
CA THR A 121 1.93 5.98 26.30
C THR A 121 2.70 4.69 26.04
N ILE A 122 3.12 4.01 27.10
CA ILE A 122 3.76 2.69 27.03
C ILE A 122 2.87 1.69 26.28
N GLU A 123 1.55 1.81 26.43
CA GLU A 123 0.55 1.03 25.70
C GLU A 123 0.68 1.19 24.17
N LEU A 124 0.92 2.42 23.72
CA LEU A 124 1.10 2.71 22.30
C LEU A 124 2.36 2.03 21.74
N VAL A 125 3.45 2.05 22.50
CA VAL A 125 4.71 1.39 22.14
C VAL A 125 4.52 -0.13 22.02
N LYS A 126 3.86 -0.74 23.02
CA LYS A 126 3.52 -2.18 23.01
C LYS A 126 2.70 -2.58 21.78
N LYS A 127 1.67 -1.80 21.44
CA LYS A 127 0.84 -2.03 20.24
C LYS A 127 1.65 -1.99 18.93
N THR A 128 2.68 -1.15 18.84
CA THR A 128 3.62 -1.12 17.68
C THR A 128 4.36 -2.42 17.51
N LEU A 129 4.94 -2.92 18.60
CA LEU A 129 5.79 -4.10 18.56
C LEU A 129 4.95 -5.31 18.14
N TYR A 130 3.74 -5.40 18.69
CA TYR A 130 2.77 -6.41 18.31
C TYR A 130 2.35 -6.32 16.83
N ASN A 131 1.98 -5.12 16.33
CA ASN A 131 1.58 -4.96 14.93
C ASN A 131 2.75 -5.22 13.96
N LYS A 132 3.98 -4.79 14.29
CA LYS A 132 5.16 -5.09 13.48
C LYS A 132 5.47 -6.58 13.44
N GLN A 133 5.27 -7.29 14.56
CA GLN A 133 5.40 -8.75 14.61
C GLN A 133 4.39 -9.44 13.68
N GLN A 134 3.14 -8.94 13.63
CA GLN A 134 2.13 -9.46 12.70
C GLN A 134 2.42 -9.11 11.23
N ASP A 135 2.88 -7.90 10.93
CA ASP A 135 3.25 -7.52 9.56
C ASP A 135 4.42 -8.38 9.03
N VAL A 136 5.38 -8.75 9.89
CA VAL A 136 6.46 -9.70 9.53
C VAL A 136 5.90 -11.10 9.31
N SER A 137 4.93 -11.53 10.11
CA SER A 137 4.30 -12.85 9.99
C SER A 137 3.38 -12.96 8.76
N LEU A 138 2.76 -11.86 8.32
CA LEU A 138 1.92 -11.79 7.12
C LEU A 138 2.74 -11.63 5.83
N ASN A 139 3.99 -11.17 5.90
CA ASN A 139 4.90 -11.14 4.74
C ASN A 139 5.62 -12.47 4.49
N LEU A 140 5.37 -13.51 5.29
CA LEU A 140 5.69 -14.89 4.93
C LEU A 140 4.59 -15.46 4.00
N VAL A 141 4.34 -14.77 2.88
CA VAL A 141 3.53 -15.32 1.80
C VAL A 141 4.44 -16.18 0.95
N THR A 142 4.21 -17.49 1.01
CA THR A 142 4.68 -18.45 0.01
C THR A 142 4.24 -17.95 -1.37
N ILE A 143 5.20 -17.51 -2.19
CA ILE A 143 4.94 -17.09 -3.57
C ILE A 143 4.37 -18.29 -4.33
N LYS A 144 3.06 -18.31 -4.52
CA LYS A 144 2.40 -19.07 -5.59
C LYS A 144 2.11 -18.07 -6.69
N THR A 145 2.96 -18.05 -7.70
CA THR A 145 2.74 -17.29 -8.94
C THR A 145 1.65 -18.00 -9.73
N GLU A 146 0.51 -17.34 -9.89
CA GLU A 146 -0.51 -17.65 -10.89
C GLU A 146 -0.72 -16.37 -11.72
N ASP A 147 -0.05 -16.29 -12.86
CA ASP A 147 -0.39 -15.34 -13.92
C ASP A 147 -1.32 -16.04 -14.91
N SER A 148 -2.48 -15.43 -15.14
CA SER A 148 -3.53 -15.92 -16.02
C SER A 148 -3.21 -15.68 -17.49
N GLU A 149 -3.64 -16.65 -18.28
CA GLU A 149 -3.49 -16.85 -19.72
C GLU A 149 -3.85 -15.65 -20.62
N MET A 150 -3.10 -15.49 -21.71
CA MET A 150 -3.67 -15.35 -23.06
C MET A 150 -2.62 -15.61 -24.16
N THR A 151 -3.00 -16.54 -25.03
CA THR A 151 -2.47 -16.90 -26.37
C THR A 151 -1.35 -17.94 -26.49
N ALA A 152 -1.67 -18.91 -27.35
CA ALA A 152 -1.07 -20.21 -27.52
C ALA A 152 0.17 -20.20 -28.43
N THR A 153 1.19 -20.97 -28.04
CA THR A 153 1.75 -22.02 -28.87
C THR A 153 2.49 -23.02 -27.98
N LYS A 154 2.16 -24.30 -28.16
CA LYS A 154 2.72 -25.42 -27.41
C LYS A 154 4.24 -25.43 -27.55
N ASN A 155 4.96 -25.39 -26.43
CA ASN A 155 6.22 -26.10 -26.26
C ASN A 155 6.36 -26.52 -24.79
N LYS A 156 6.03 -27.78 -24.50
CA LYS A 156 6.38 -28.42 -23.23
C LYS A 156 7.90 -28.39 -23.14
N SER A 157 8.46 -27.53 -22.29
CA SER A 157 9.86 -27.66 -21.86
C SER A 157 10.01 -29.07 -21.27
N ARG A 158 10.64 -29.98 -22.03
CA ARG A 158 10.99 -31.30 -21.54
C ARG A 158 12.04 -31.09 -20.47
N LYS A 159 11.66 -31.24 -19.19
CA LYS A 159 12.62 -31.33 -18.09
C LYS A 159 13.63 -32.42 -18.42
N CYS A 160 14.86 -32.03 -18.73
CA CYS A 160 15.98 -32.95 -18.99
C CYS A 160 16.18 -33.82 -17.74
N LYS A 161 15.91 -35.12 -17.85
CA LYS A 161 15.97 -36.08 -16.74
C LYS A 161 17.34 -36.74 -16.73
N HIS A 162 18.27 -36.20 -15.95
CA HIS A 162 19.60 -36.78 -15.80
C HIS A 162 19.84 -37.22 -14.35
N CYS A 163 20.63 -38.29 -14.17
CA CYS A 163 21.25 -38.58 -12.87
C CYS A 163 22.30 -37.48 -12.59
N SER A 164 22.45 -37.04 -11.35
CA SER A 164 23.48 -36.06 -10.98
C SER A 164 24.09 -36.39 -9.62
N GLY A 165 25.40 -36.21 -9.48
CA GLY A 165 26.11 -36.36 -8.20
C GLY A 165 26.13 -37.75 -7.59
N GLY A 166 26.07 -38.82 -8.40
CA GLY A 166 26.06 -40.20 -7.91
C GLY A 166 24.71 -40.68 -7.36
N ILE A 167 23.64 -39.90 -7.55
CA ILE A 167 22.28 -40.24 -7.12
C ILE A 167 21.41 -40.55 -8.35
N HIS A 168 20.84 -41.76 -8.39
CA HIS A 168 19.98 -42.20 -9.47
C HIS A 168 18.60 -41.51 -9.40
N ASN A 169 18.15 -40.99 -10.55
CA ASN A 169 16.81 -40.44 -10.67
C ASN A 169 15.85 -41.52 -11.16
N THR A 170 14.96 -41.95 -10.29
CA THR A 170 13.96 -43.01 -10.53
C THR A 170 12.97 -42.71 -11.67
N LYS A 171 12.99 -41.50 -12.22
CA LYS A 171 12.16 -41.08 -13.37
C LYS A 171 12.88 -41.20 -14.72
N THR A 172 14.10 -41.71 -14.72
CA THR A 172 14.89 -42.01 -15.93
C THR A 172 14.56 -43.42 -16.45
N GLY A 173 14.84 -43.69 -17.73
CA GLY A 173 14.46 -44.95 -18.40
C GLY A 173 15.52 -46.05 -18.34
N HIS A 174 16.53 -45.93 -17.49
CA HIS A 174 17.64 -46.89 -17.37
C HIS A 174 17.77 -47.34 -15.90
N PRO A 175 18.30 -48.54 -15.63
CA PRO A 175 18.54 -49.01 -14.28
C PRO A 175 19.75 -48.31 -13.64
N GLU A 176 19.78 -48.24 -12.31
CA GLU A 176 20.77 -47.49 -11.52
C GLU A 176 22.23 -47.82 -11.83
N LYS A 177 22.52 -49.09 -12.15
CA LYS A 177 23.84 -49.58 -12.55
C LYS A 177 24.43 -48.90 -13.79
N ASP A 178 23.59 -48.27 -14.62
CA ASP A 178 23.99 -47.70 -15.90
C ASP A 178 24.08 -46.15 -15.87
N CYS A 179 23.86 -45.48 -14.72
CA CYS A 179 23.91 -44.00 -14.62
C CYS A 179 25.27 -43.38 -15.03
N ASN A 180 26.38 -44.11 -14.88
CA ASN A 180 27.73 -43.58 -15.15
C ASN A 180 28.18 -43.78 -16.60
N ALA A 181 27.42 -44.49 -17.43
CA ALA A 181 27.80 -44.86 -18.79
C ALA A 181 27.21 -43.95 -19.88
N GLN A 182 26.37 -42.96 -19.53
CA GLN A 182 25.77 -42.05 -20.51
C GLN A 182 26.57 -40.74 -20.63
N PRO A 183 27.00 -40.33 -21.85
CA PRO A 183 27.63 -39.03 -22.06
C PRO A 183 26.66 -37.90 -21.73
N ARG A 184 27.12 -36.88 -21.00
CA ARG A 184 26.37 -35.65 -20.76
C ARG A 184 26.28 -34.86 -22.06
N LEU A 185 25.26 -35.11 -22.88
CA LEU A 185 24.93 -34.23 -24.00
C LEU A 185 24.28 -32.95 -23.46
N PRO A 186 24.64 -31.77 -23.99
CA PRO A 186 23.93 -30.53 -23.67
C PRO A 186 22.52 -30.58 -24.27
N CYS A 187 21.51 -30.13 -23.51
CA CYS A 187 20.13 -30.04 -24.00
C CYS A 187 20.00 -28.78 -24.87
N GLU A 188 19.62 -28.92 -26.15
CA GLU A 188 19.12 -27.81 -27.01
C GLU A 188 17.70 -27.38 -26.62
#